data_AF-A0A1B7MQ76-F1
#
_entry.id   AF-A0A1B7MQ76-F1
#
_cell.length_a   1.000
_cell.length_b   1.000
_cell.length_c   1.000
_cell.angle_alpha   90.00
_cell.angle_beta   90.00
_cell.angle_gamma   90.00
#
_symmetry.space_group_name_H-M   'P 1'
#
loop_
_entity.id
_entity.type
_entity.pdbx_description
1 polymer ?
#
loop_
_entity_poly.entity_id
_entity_poly.type
_entity_poly.pdbx_seq_one_letter_code
_entity_poly.pdbx_strand_id
1 'polypeptide(L)'
;MAEIHDQFDTILILDFGSQYSHLITRRCRELNVYAELMPCTTKLIDIKFKPKGIILSGSPYSVYDDDAPHADPGIYDLGVPILGICYGLQELCWNHKGQVAKCDHREYGFAEVEISRFGESGNTVDALFEGLGDQMQVWMSHGDQLSVMPPDFHVIGRTNTAPYVAIAHNTKPFYGIQFHPEVTHSPQGRQLIGRFVLNICQCQTNWTMEEFIGKEIVRIREICGPKGRVIGAVSGGVDSTVAAKLMHEAIGDRCAPFPITTHLT
;
A
#
# COMPACT_ATOMS: atom_id res chain seq x y z
N MET A 1 -8.95 -22.62 10.04
CA MET A 1 -9.69 -22.04 8.91
C MET A 1 -8.65 -21.41 8.02
N ALA A 2 -8.68 -21.67 6.70
CA ALA A 2 -7.75 -21.01 5.79
C ALA A 2 -8.05 -19.51 5.79
N GLU A 3 -7.11 -18.69 6.25
CA GLU A 3 -7.26 -17.24 6.19
C GLU A 3 -7.11 -16.80 4.72
N ILE A 4 -7.60 -15.61 4.37
CA ILE A 4 -7.50 -15.10 2.98
C ILE A 4 -6.04 -15.09 2.51
N HIS A 5 -5.12 -14.82 3.44
CA HIS A 5 -3.68 -14.77 3.23
C HIS A 5 -3.04 -16.13 2.91
N ASP A 6 -3.69 -17.25 3.26
CA ASP A 6 -3.22 -18.59 2.88
C ASP A 6 -3.53 -18.91 1.40
N GLN A 7 -4.38 -18.10 0.77
CA GLN A 7 -4.98 -18.40 -0.53
C GLN A 7 -4.54 -17.42 -1.62
N PHE A 8 -4.06 -16.23 -1.23
CA PHE A 8 -3.64 -15.19 -2.15
C PHE A 8 -2.34 -14.55 -1.66
N ASP A 9 -1.48 -14.22 -2.61
CA ASP A 9 -0.34 -13.36 -2.35
C ASP A 9 -0.82 -12.02 -1.80
N THR A 10 -0.33 -11.67 -0.62
CA THR A 10 -0.79 -10.49 0.12
C THR A 10 0.30 -9.43 0.18
N ILE A 11 -0.04 -8.21 -0.25
CA ILE A 11 0.72 -7.00 0.07
C ILE A 11 0.19 -6.42 1.37
N LEU A 12 1.08 -6.19 2.33
CA LEU A 12 0.73 -5.50 3.58
C LEU A 12 0.97 -4.01 3.40
N ILE A 13 -0.04 -3.19 3.67
CA ILE A 13 0.07 -1.73 3.66
C ILE A 13 -0.03 -1.25 5.11
N LEU A 14 1.02 -0.59 5.59
CA LEU A 14 1.07 0.01 6.92
C LEU A 14 0.67 1.48 6.81
N ASP A 15 -0.43 1.83 7.48
CA ASP A 15 -1.02 3.16 7.45
C ASP A 15 -0.44 4.04 8.57
N PHE A 16 0.26 5.10 8.17
CA PHE A 16 0.79 6.14 9.06
C PHE A 16 -0.17 7.34 9.21
N GLY A 17 -1.43 7.20 8.74
CA GLY A 17 -2.45 8.24 8.83
C GLY A 17 -2.58 9.10 7.57
N SER A 18 -2.09 8.61 6.43
CA SER A 18 -2.28 9.30 5.14
C SER A 18 -3.74 9.27 4.71
N GLN A 19 -4.20 10.40 4.17
CA GLN A 19 -5.51 10.50 3.54
C GLN A 19 -5.64 9.60 2.29
N TYR A 20 -4.53 9.11 1.74
CA TYR A 20 -4.47 8.34 0.49
C TYR A 20 -4.17 6.85 0.68
N SER A 21 -4.00 6.34 1.90
CA SER A 21 -3.64 4.93 2.15
C SER A 21 -4.62 3.93 1.52
N HIS A 22 -5.91 4.27 1.52
CA HIS A 22 -6.94 3.47 0.86
C HIS A 22 -6.78 3.41 -0.68
N LEU A 23 -6.20 4.44 -1.30
CA LEU A 23 -5.90 4.44 -2.73
C LEU A 23 -4.75 3.48 -3.07
N ILE A 24 -3.74 3.36 -2.21
CA ILE A 24 -2.67 2.34 -2.37
C ILE A 24 -3.30 0.94 -2.42
N THR A 25 -4.20 0.66 -1.47
CA THR A 25 -4.94 -0.61 -1.40
C THR A 25 -5.74 -0.84 -2.69
N ARG A 26 -6.44 0.19 -3.16
CA ARG A 26 -7.18 0.15 -4.42
C ARG A 26 -6.27 -0.14 -5.62
N ARG A 27 -5.10 0.50 -5.72
CA ARG A 27 -4.15 0.27 -6.83
C ARG A 27 -3.63 -1.15 -6.86
N CYS A 28 -3.35 -1.75 -5.70
CA CYS A 28 -2.96 -3.16 -5.63
C CYS A 28 -4.09 -4.08 -6.11
N ARG A 29 -5.32 -3.81 -5.68
CA ARG A 29 -6.51 -4.58 -6.08
C ARG A 29 -6.85 -4.42 -7.57
N GLU A 30 -6.63 -3.24 -8.16
CA GLU A 30 -6.74 -3.00 -9.60
C GLU A 30 -5.67 -3.75 -10.43
N LEU A 31 -4.65 -4.31 -9.77
CA LEU A 31 -3.65 -5.19 -10.36
C LEU A 31 -3.96 -6.67 -10.08
N ASN A 32 -5.16 -6.99 -9.57
CA ASN A 32 -5.60 -8.33 -9.19
C ASN A 32 -4.69 -8.98 -8.13
N VAL A 33 -4.14 -8.18 -7.22
CA VAL A 33 -3.35 -8.65 -6.07
C VAL A 33 -4.06 -8.26 -4.78
N TYR A 34 -4.12 -9.19 -3.83
CA TYR A 34 -4.73 -8.92 -2.53
C TYR A 34 -3.85 -7.97 -1.72
N ALA A 35 -4.48 -6.99 -1.09
CA ALA A 35 -3.82 -6.05 -0.21
C ALA A 35 -4.62 -5.84 1.07
N GLU A 36 -3.90 -5.90 2.19
CA GLU A 36 -4.40 -5.69 3.54
C GLU A 36 -3.88 -4.36 4.06
N LEU A 37 -4.79 -3.50 4.53
CA LEU A 37 -4.45 -2.20 5.12
C LEU A 37 -4.52 -2.32 6.64
N MET A 38 -3.40 -2.12 7.32
CA MET A 38 -3.30 -2.18 8.78
C MET A 38 -2.68 -0.90 9.33
N PRO A 39 -2.99 -0.49 10.58
CA PRO A 39 -2.29 0.60 11.23
C PRO A 39 -0.78 0.33 11.32
N CYS A 40 0.06 1.35 11.16
CA CYS A 40 1.52 1.24 11.32
C CYS A 40 1.95 0.71 12.70
N THR A 41 1.14 0.94 13.75
CA THR A 41 1.38 0.45 15.11
C THR A 41 1.14 -1.05 15.30
N THR A 42 0.72 -1.76 14.24
CA THR A 42 0.55 -3.21 14.26
C THR A 42 1.90 -3.86 14.52
N LYS A 43 2.01 -4.64 15.60
CA LYS A 43 3.24 -5.36 15.90
C LYS A 43 3.41 -6.54 14.97
N LEU A 44 4.64 -6.86 14.62
CA LEU A 44 4.93 -7.96 13.71
C LEU A 44 4.41 -9.31 14.25
N ILE A 45 4.42 -9.48 15.58
CA ILE A 45 3.91 -10.70 16.22
C ILE A 45 2.41 -10.93 16.04
N ASP A 46 1.65 -9.87 15.77
CA ASP A 46 0.20 -9.94 15.56
C ASP A 46 -0.14 -10.30 14.11
N ILE A 47 0.84 -10.24 13.20
CA ILE A 47 0.68 -10.57 11.79
C ILE A 47 0.85 -12.09 11.63
N LYS A 48 -0.26 -12.80 11.40
CA LYS A 48 -0.31 -14.27 11.32
C LYS A 48 0.07 -14.84 9.96
N PHE A 49 0.42 -14.00 9.00
CA PHE A 49 0.78 -14.39 7.64
C PHE A 49 2.10 -13.73 7.23
N LYS A 50 2.77 -14.29 6.21
CA LYS A 50 3.96 -13.66 5.64
C LYS A 50 3.57 -12.85 4.39
N PRO A 51 3.68 -11.51 4.41
CA PRO A 51 3.39 -10.71 3.23
C PRO A 51 4.43 -10.97 2.13
N LYS A 52 4.02 -10.81 0.87
CA LYS A 52 4.94 -10.84 -0.29
C LYS A 52 5.72 -9.54 -0.45
N GLY A 53 5.20 -8.45 0.09
CA GLY A 53 5.84 -7.14 0.14
C GLY A 53 5.08 -6.22 1.07
N ILE A 54 5.75 -5.15 1.50
CA ILE A 54 5.21 -4.17 2.45
C ILE A 54 5.24 -2.78 1.79
N ILE A 55 4.15 -2.03 1.94
CA ILE A 55 4.11 -0.61 1.54
C ILE A 55 3.89 0.23 2.80
N LEU A 56 4.80 1.17 3.06
CA LEU A 56 4.68 2.15 4.13
C LEU A 56 4.01 3.40 3.55
N SER A 57 2.82 3.75 4.04
CA SER A 57 2.07 4.88 3.51
C SER A 57 2.65 6.24 3.95
N GLY A 58 2.12 7.32 3.39
CA GLY A 58 2.42 8.67 3.84
C GLY A 58 1.81 9.00 5.20
N SER A 59 2.09 10.20 5.69
CA SER A 59 1.57 10.71 6.96
C SER A 59 1.53 12.24 6.96
N PRO A 60 0.63 12.87 7.75
CA PRO A 60 0.71 14.30 8.01
C PRO A 60 1.80 14.69 9.03
N TYR A 61 2.37 13.73 9.76
CA TYR A 61 3.36 13.96 10.81
C TYR A 61 4.78 14.16 10.25
N SER A 62 5.67 14.77 11.05
CA SER A 62 7.12 14.72 10.85
C SER A 62 7.69 13.51 11.59
N VAL A 63 8.68 12.82 11.00
CA VAL A 63 9.28 11.61 11.60
C VAL A 63 9.98 11.86 12.94
N TYR A 64 10.26 13.12 13.28
CA TYR A 64 10.88 13.52 14.55
C TYR A 64 9.91 14.11 15.57
N ASP A 65 8.61 14.19 15.26
CA ASP A 65 7.62 14.63 16.24
C ASP A 65 7.51 13.58 17.37
N ASP A 66 7.27 14.01 18.61
CA ASP A 66 7.24 13.10 19.77
C ASP A 66 6.14 12.02 19.65
N ASP A 67 5.03 12.36 18.98
CA ASP A 67 3.88 11.48 18.72
C ASP A 67 3.91 10.89 17.30
N ALA A 68 5.06 10.94 16.61
CA ALA A 68 5.18 10.44 15.24
C ALA A 68 4.88 8.94 15.17
N PRO A 69 4.06 8.49 14.20
CA PRO A 69 3.77 7.08 14.03
C PRO A 69 5.01 6.35 13.49
N HIS A 70 5.42 5.28 14.16
CA HIS A 70 6.53 4.43 13.74
C HIS A 70 6.07 2.99 13.53
N ALA A 71 6.63 2.33 12.52
CA ALA A 71 6.38 0.92 12.30
C ALA A 71 7.23 0.05 13.25
N ASP A 72 6.79 -1.19 13.49
CA ASP A 72 7.60 -2.19 14.18
C ASP A 72 8.91 -2.43 13.40
N PRO A 73 10.11 -2.18 13.97
CA PRO A 73 11.37 -2.36 13.25
C PRO A 73 11.60 -3.78 12.72
N GLY A 74 10.93 -4.79 13.29
CA GLY A 74 11.03 -6.17 12.83
C GLY A 74 10.62 -6.37 11.37
N ILE A 75 9.84 -5.44 10.79
CA ILE A 75 9.44 -5.54 9.38
C ILE A 75 10.64 -5.52 8.41
N TYR A 76 11.73 -4.81 8.78
CA TYR A 76 12.92 -4.66 7.93
C TYR A 76 13.80 -5.93 7.89
N ASP A 77 13.50 -6.90 8.75
CA ASP A 77 14.22 -8.18 8.86
C ASP A 77 13.43 -9.36 8.29
N LEU A 78 12.21 -9.14 7.77
CA LEU A 78 11.35 -10.18 7.21
C LEU A 78 11.87 -10.81 5.89
N GLY A 79 12.84 -10.15 5.26
CA GLY A 79 13.39 -10.57 3.97
C GLY A 79 12.39 -10.46 2.82
N VAL A 80 11.50 -9.47 2.88
CA VAL A 80 10.50 -9.18 1.84
C VAL A 80 10.70 -7.75 1.32
N PRO A 81 10.33 -7.44 0.07
CA PRO A 81 10.42 -6.08 -0.47
C PRO A 81 9.62 -5.04 0.32
N ILE A 82 10.16 -3.82 0.40
CA ILE A 82 9.52 -2.69 1.09
C ILE A 82 9.51 -1.48 0.18
N LEU A 83 8.35 -0.81 0.08
CA LEU A 83 8.20 0.48 -0.60
C LEU A 83 7.70 1.53 0.40
N GLY A 84 8.50 2.56 0.65
CA GLY A 84 8.10 3.73 1.43
C GLY A 84 7.56 4.86 0.56
N ILE A 85 6.38 5.39 0.90
CA ILE A 85 5.74 6.49 0.16
C ILE A 85 5.67 7.73 1.07
N CYS A 86 6.29 8.83 0.63
CA CYS A 86 6.35 10.10 1.36
C CYS A 86 6.90 9.90 2.79
N TYR A 87 6.05 9.96 3.82
CA TYR A 87 6.46 9.63 5.19
C TYR A 87 7.06 8.22 5.31
N GLY A 88 6.55 7.23 4.57
CA GLY A 88 7.12 5.89 4.55
C GLY A 88 8.57 5.85 4.05
N LEU A 89 8.95 6.73 3.12
CA LEU A 89 10.36 6.92 2.71
C LEU A 89 11.17 7.53 3.87
N GLN A 90 10.62 8.50 4.58
CA GLN A 90 11.26 9.18 5.70
C GLN A 90 11.50 8.20 6.86
N GLU A 91 10.50 7.42 7.22
CA GLU A 91 10.55 6.35 8.21
C GLU A 91 11.60 5.29 7.84
N LEU A 92 11.59 4.82 6.58
CA LEU A 92 12.60 3.91 6.06
C LEU A 92 14.01 4.50 6.23
N CYS A 93 14.22 5.76 5.83
CA CYS A 93 15.53 6.39 5.94
C CYS A 93 15.98 6.58 7.39
N TRP A 94 15.07 7.05 8.25
CA TRP A 94 15.34 7.30 9.66
C TRP A 94 15.78 6.02 10.37
N ASN A 95 15.08 4.90 10.14
CA ASN A 95 15.45 3.60 10.71
C ASN A 95 16.79 3.06 10.16
N HIS A 96 17.21 3.50 8.98
CA HIS A 96 18.48 3.17 8.36
C HIS A 96 19.58 4.24 8.54
N LYS A 97 19.47 5.11 9.56
CA LYS A 97 20.47 6.15 9.94
C LYS A 97 20.62 7.29 8.93
N GLY A 98 19.63 7.52 8.07
CA GLY A 98 19.49 8.74 7.29
C GLY A 98 19.01 9.92 8.15
N GLN A 99 18.92 11.11 7.55
CA GLN A 99 18.36 12.29 8.22
C GLN A 99 17.30 12.94 7.33
N VAL A 100 16.22 13.39 7.99
CA VAL A 100 15.13 14.13 7.36
C VAL A 100 15.21 15.58 7.84
N ALA A 101 14.87 16.53 6.99
CA ALA A 101 14.80 17.94 7.37
C ALA A 101 13.47 18.53 6.92
N LYS A 102 12.98 19.50 7.71
CA LYS A 102 11.87 20.36 7.28
C LYS A 102 12.35 21.17 6.07
N CYS A 103 11.55 21.15 5.02
CA CYS A 103 11.83 21.94 3.85
C CYS A 103 11.28 23.36 4.07
N ASP A 104 12.11 24.39 3.86
CA ASP A 104 11.67 25.79 3.96
C ASP A 104 10.60 26.13 2.91
N HIS A 105 10.53 25.35 1.82
CA HIS A 105 9.53 25.46 0.77
C HIS A 105 8.76 24.14 0.70
N ARG A 106 7.47 24.18 1.08
CA ARG A 106 6.61 23.01 0.93
C ARG A 106 6.29 22.83 -0.55
N GLU A 107 6.76 21.73 -1.13
CA GLU A 107 6.44 21.37 -2.50
C GLU A 107 5.11 20.62 -2.54
N TYR A 108 4.06 21.39 -2.84
CA TYR A 108 2.74 20.84 -3.16
C TYR A 108 2.47 21.05 -4.63
N GLY A 109 2.22 19.96 -5.36
CA GLY A 109 1.78 20.03 -6.74
C GLY A 109 2.50 19.08 -7.67
N PHE A 110 2.40 19.40 -8.96
CA PHE A 110 3.06 18.62 -10.00
C PHE A 110 4.56 18.91 -10.00
N ALA A 111 5.34 17.83 -10.08
CA ALA A 111 6.77 17.89 -10.33
C ALA A 111 7.15 16.88 -11.41
N GLU A 112 8.26 17.13 -12.09
CA GLU A 112 8.86 16.20 -13.04
C GLU A 112 10.06 15.53 -12.37
N VAL A 113 9.98 14.22 -12.17
CA VAL A 113 11.07 13.41 -11.61
C VAL A 113 11.93 12.91 -12.75
N GLU A 114 13.22 13.23 -12.70
CA GLU A 114 14.23 12.65 -13.56
C GLU A 114 14.67 11.30 -12.98
N ILE A 115 14.51 10.24 -13.76
CA ILE A 115 14.90 8.87 -13.39
C ILE A 115 16.41 8.73 -13.58
N SER A 116 17.09 8.27 -12.54
CA SER A 116 18.55 8.12 -12.59
C SER A 116 18.94 6.87 -13.36
N ARG A 117 19.98 7.02 -14.19
CA ARG A 117 20.57 5.93 -14.96
C ARG A 117 21.92 5.50 -14.38
N PHE A 118 22.19 4.20 -14.46
CA PHE A 118 23.33 3.52 -13.85
C PHE A 118 24.08 2.65 -14.88
N GLY A 119 25.22 2.11 -14.43
CA GLY A 119 26.10 1.23 -15.21
C GLY A 119 27.10 2.00 -16.07
N GLU A 120 28.13 1.30 -16.55
CA GLU A 120 29.23 1.90 -17.35
C GLU A 120 28.73 2.58 -18.64
N SER A 121 27.62 2.08 -19.21
CA SER A 121 26.99 2.65 -20.40
C SER A 121 25.93 3.71 -20.09
N GLY A 122 25.58 3.92 -18.82
CA GLY A 122 24.53 4.84 -18.39
C GLY A 122 23.14 4.49 -18.94
N ASN A 123 22.89 3.23 -19.31
CA ASN A 123 21.64 2.80 -19.96
C ASN A 123 20.71 2.00 -19.04
N THR A 124 21.14 1.65 -17.83
CA THR A 124 20.34 0.86 -16.89
C THR A 124 19.56 1.77 -15.97
N VAL A 125 18.32 1.42 -15.64
CA VAL A 125 17.53 2.08 -14.59
C VAL A 125 17.26 1.07 -13.47
N ASP A 126 16.89 1.57 -12.30
CA ASP A 126 16.48 0.70 -11.20
C ASP A 126 15.18 -0.07 -11.52
N ALA A 127 15.03 -1.27 -10.95
CA ALA A 127 13.89 -2.16 -11.16
C ALA A 127 12.52 -1.49 -10.90
N LEU A 128 12.46 -0.53 -9.96
CA LEU A 128 11.23 0.19 -9.67
C LEU A 128 10.75 1.07 -10.85
N PHE A 129 11.69 1.59 -11.64
CA PHE A 129 11.42 2.52 -12.75
C PHE A 129 11.54 1.88 -14.13
N GLU A 130 11.75 0.57 -14.21
CA GLU A 130 11.93 -0.13 -15.47
C GLU A 130 10.75 0.11 -16.44
N GLY A 131 11.07 0.60 -17.64
CA GLY A 131 10.09 0.89 -18.68
C GLY A 131 9.17 2.08 -18.41
N LEU A 132 9.46 2.94 -17.43
CA LEU A 132 8.71 4.18 -17.18
C LEU A 132 9.28 5.40 -17.92
N GLY A 133 10.37 5.24 -18.67
CA GLY A 133 11.02 6.33 -19.42
C GLY A 133 12.12 7.02 -18.60
N ASP A 134 12.48 8.23 -19.04
CA ASP A 134 13.54 9.04 -18.40
C ASP A 134 13.02 10.05 -17.40
N GLN A 135 11.76 10.44 -17.56
CA GLN A 135 11.09 11.43 -16.75
C GLN A 135 9.67 10.97 -16.43
N MET A 136 9.20 11.33 -15.26
CA MET A 136 7.85 10.99 -14.81
C MET A 136 7.21 12.20 -14.13
N GLN A 137 6.02 12.58 -14.59
CA GLN A 137 5.20 13.55 -13.89
C GLN A 137 4.58 12.91 -12.64
N VAL A 138 4.76 13.56 -11.50
CA VAL A 138 4.30 13.08 -10.20
C VAL A 138 3.59 14.16 -9.39
N TRP A 139 2.82 13.73 -8.41
CA TRP A 139 2.24 14.59 -7.40
C TRP A 139 3.07 14.59 -6.11
N MET A 140 3.75 15.71 -5.86
CA MET A 140 4.50 15.99 -4.64
C MET A 140 3.57 16.60 -3.59
N SER A 141 3.68 16.13 -2.35
CA SER A 141 2.92 16.66 -1.23
C SER A 141 3.68 16.42 0.06
N HIS A 142 4.82 17.09 0.23
CA HIS A 142 5.65 16.92 1.40
C HIS A 142 6.08 18.25 2.03
N GLY A 143 6.04 18.31 3.36
CA GLY A 143 6.64 19.39 4.14
C GLY A 143 8.09 19.08 4.53
N ASP A 144 8.40 17.79 4.67
CA ASP A 144 9.72 17.28 5.06
C ASP A 144 10.33 16.53 3.88
N GLN A 145 11.65 16.54 3.80
CA GLN A 145 12.38 15.82 2.78
C GLN A 145 13.63 15.20 3.38
N LEU A 146 14.15 14.16 2.72
CA LEU A 146 15.44 13.60 3.09
C LEU A 146 16.53 14.68 2.93
N SER A 147 17.39 14.83 3.94
CA SER A 147 18.54 15.75 3.91
C SER A 147 19.86 14.98 3.81
N VAL A 148 19.94 13.82 4.45
CA VAL A 148 21.09 12.91 4.41
C VAL A 148 20.61 11.52 4.03
N MET A 149 21.15 11.00 2.93
CA MET A 149 20.87 9.65 2.48
C MET A 149 21.40 8.61 3.47
N PRO A 150 20.62 7.58 3.85
CA PRO A 150 21.12 6.49 4.67
C PRO A 150 22.28 5.76 3.97
N PRO A 151 23.24 5.17 4.73
CA PRO A 151 24.24 4.28 4.17
C PRO A 151 23.58 3.11 3.43
N ASP A 152 24.27 2.60 2.41
CA ASP A 152 23.82 1.47 1.58
C ASP A 152 22.59 1.73 0.71
N PHE A 153 22.21 3.00 0.52
CA PHE A 153 21.23 3.43 -0.48
C PHE A 153 21.89 4.24 -1.60
N HIS A 154 21.20 4.31 -2.73
CA HIS A 154 21.53 5.19 -3.84
C HIS A 154 20.26 5.86 -4.38
N VAL A 155 20.44 7.00 -5.05
CA VAL A 155 19.36 7.79 -5.62
C VAL A 155 18.95 7.20 -6.96
N ILE A 156 17.66 6.90 -7.11
CA ILE A 156 17.04 6.39 -8.34
C ILE A 156 16.12 7.42 -9.02
N GLY A 157 15.83 8.55 -8.35
CA GLY A 157 15.08 9.66 -8.95
C GLY A 157 15.26 10.97 -8.20
N ARG A 158 15.25 12.09 -8.93
CA ARG A 158 15.46 13.45 -8.42
C ARG A 158 14.55 14.46 -9.12
N THR A 159 14.34 15.60 -8.51
CA THR A 159 13.80 16.81 -9.16
C THR A 159 14.85 17.92 -9.12
N ASN A 160 14.56 19.05 -9.76
CA ASN A 160 15.43 20.23 -9.72
C ASN A 160 15.65 20.79 -8.30
N THR A 161 14.73 20.52 -7.39
CA THR A 161 14.64 21.10 -6.05
C THR A 161 14.85 20.08 -4.93
N ALA A 162 14.61 18.79 -5.20
CA ALA A 162 14.78 17.72 -4.24
C ALA A 162 15.70 16.61 -4.82
N PRO A 163 16.92 16.44 -4.29
CA PRO A 163 17.88 15.48 -4.83
C PRO A 163 17.56 14.02 -4.48
N TYR A 164 16.68 13.77 -3.50
CA TYR A 164 16.40 12.43 -2.96
C TYR A 164 14.92 12.05 -3.10
N VAL A 165 14.36 12.25 -4.30
CA VAL A 165 12.92 12.02 -4.54
C VAL A 165 12.59 10.53 -4.65
N ALA A 166 13.53 9.72 -5.12
CA ALA A 166 13.42 8.28 -5.05
C ALA A 166 14.78 7.64 -4.75
N ILE A 167 14.79 6.65 -3.88
CA ILE A 167 15.99 5.92 -3.46
C ILE A 167 15.75 4.40 -3.47
N ALA A 168 16.82 3.64 -3.65
CA ALA A 168 16.83 2.19 -3.51
C ALA A 168 18.00 1.74 -2.64
N HIS A 169 17.83 0.65 -1.91
CA HIS A 169 18.91 0.00 -1.17
C HIS A 169 19.77 -0.84 -2.13
N ASN A 170 21.09 -0.82 -1.92
CA ASN A 170 22.09 -1.49 -2.77
C ASN A 170 21.99 -3.02 -2.81
N THR A 171 21.40 -3.65 -1.79
CA THR A 171 21.41 -5.11 -1.61
C THR A 171 20.06 -5.68 -1.22
N LYS A 172 19.23 -4.91 -0.50
CA LYS A 172 17.86 -5.31 -0.15
C LYS A 172 16.86 -4.70 -1.14
N PRO A 173 15.71 -5.35 -1.40
CA PRO A 173 14.65 -4.81 -2.26
C PRO A 173 13.83 -3.73 -1.52
N PHE A 174 14.51 -2.71 -1.00
CA PHE A 174 13.92 -1.58 -0.29
C PHE A 174 13.96 -0.35 -1.17
N TYR A 175 12.81 0.31 -1.25
CA TYR A 175 12.58 1.45 -2.10
C TYR A 175 11.88 2.53 -1.31
N GLY A 176 12.16 3.78 -1.63
CA GLY A 176 11.43 4.90 -1.09
C GLY A 176 11.22 5.98 -2.14
N ILE A 177 10.04 6.60 -2.12
CA ILE A 177 9.64 7.67 -3.04
C ILE A 177 8.99 8.81 -2.25
N GLN A 178 9.23 10.05 -2.67
CA GLN A 178 8.76 11.26 -1.98
C GLN A 178 7.44 11.82 -2.56
N PHE A 179 6.93 11.19 -3.62
CA PHE A 179 5.66 11.52 -4.29
C PHE A 179 4.58 10.45 -4.07
N HIS A 180 3.34 10.78 -4.43
CA HIS A 180 2.19 9.88 -4.30
C HIS A 180 1.87 9.17 -5.63
N PRO A 181 2.29 7.91 -5.84
CA PRO A 181 1.92 7.15 -7.05
C PRO A 181 0.46 6.66 -7.04
N GLU A 182 -0.22 6.68 -5.90
CA GLU A 182 -1.57 6.18 -5.74
C GLU A 182 -2.64 7.12 -6.32
N VAL A 183 -2.33 8.43 -6.38
CA VAL A 183 -3.23 9.46 -6.89
C VAL A 183 -3.19 9.56 -8.40
N THR A 184 -4.31 9.94 -9.00
CA THR A 184 -4.45 10.08 -10.47
C THR A 184 -3.60 11.21 -11.07
N HIS A 185 -3.17 12.16 -10.24
CA HIS A 185 -2.25 13.23 -10.63
C HIS A 185 -0.84 12.73 -10.97
N SER A 186 -0.50 11.48 -10.62
CA SER A 186 0.71 10.79 -11.06
C SER A 186 0.34 9.78 -12.16
N PRO A 187 0.39 10.13 -13.46
CA PRO A 187 -0.22 9.32 -14.52
C PRO A 187 0.37 7.90 -14.63
N GLN A 188 1.67 7.76 -14.37
CA GLN A 188 2.38 6.48 -14.37
C GLN A 188 2.44 5.82 -12.98
N GLY A 189 1.79 6.40 -11.96
CA GLY A 189 1.84 5.90 -10.58
C GLY A 189 1.30 4.47 -10.42
N ARG A 190 0.22 4.12 -11.15
CA ARG A 190 -0.28 2.74 -11.21
C ARG A 190 0.77 1.78 -11.78
N GLN A 191 1.53 2.20 -12.79
CA GLN A 191 2.56 1.37 -13.40
C GLN A 191 3.73 1.15 -12.43
N LEU A 192 4.13 2.18 -11.69
CA LEU A 192 5.16 2.09 -10.64
C LEU A 192 4.75 1.14 -9.51
N ILE A 193 3.53 1.27 -8.98
CA ILE A 193 2.99 0.31 -8.00
C ILE A 193 2.96 -1.10 -8.61
N GLY A 194 2.61 -1.22 -9.89
CA GLY A 194 2.69 -2.46 -10.65
C GLY A 194 4.10 -3.07 -10.69
N ARG A 195 5.15 -2.28 -10.90
CA ARG A 195 6.54 -2.77 -10.86
C ARG A 195 6.88 -3.31 -9.47
N PHE A 196 6.52 -2.59 -8.43
CA PHE A 196 6.76 -3.06 -7.07
C PHE A 196 6.01 -4.37 -6.76
N VAL A 197 4.71 -4.42 -7.02
CA VAL A 197 3.86 -5.56 -6.64
C VAL A 197 4.08 -6.78 -7.55
N LEU A 198 4.14 -6.59 -8.87
CA LEU A 198 4.17 -7.69 -9.83
C LEU A 198 5.60 -8.15 -10.15
N ASN A 199 6.56 -7.23 -10.23
CA ASN A 199 7.91 -7.58 -10.67
C ASN A 199 8.85 -7.81 -9.48
N ILE A 200 8.83 -6.90 -8.50
CA ILE A 200 9.74 -6.94 -7.35
C ILE A 200 9.21 -7.93 -6.30
N CYS A 201 7.94 -7.83 -5.90
CA CYS A 201 7.32 -8.76 -4.95
C CYS A 201 6.92 -10.09 -5.59
N GLN A 202 6.86 -10.14 -6.93
CA GLN A 202 6.50 -11.32 -7.71
C GLN A 202 5.13 -11.90 -7.30
N CYS A 203 4.17 -11.04 -6.97
CA CYS A 203 2.83 -11.45 -6.59
C CYS A 203 2.09 -12.08 -7.77
N GLN A 204 1.37 -13.17 -7.51
CA GLN A 204 0.44 -13.75 -8.46
C GLN A 204 -0.83 -12.90 -8.59
N THR A 205 -1.29 -12.72 -9.83
CA THR A 205 -2.50 -11.94 -10.16
C THR A 205 -3.76 -12.81 -10.16
N ASN A 206 -3.95 -13.58 -9.09
CA ASN A 206 -5.09 -14.49 -8.96
C ASN A 206 -6.22 -13.91 -8.09
N TRP A 207 -6.05 -12.72 -7.51
CA TRP A 207 -7.14 -12.10 -6.76
C TRP A 207 -8.16 -11.48 -7.71
N THR A 208 -9.26 -12.19 -7.93
CA THR A 208 -10.43 -11.68 -8.64
C THR A 208 -11.66 -11.69 -7.72
N MET A 209 -12.61 -10.79 -7.96
CA MET A 209 -13.85 -10.76 -7.19
C MET A 209 -14.66 -12.06 -7.32
N GLU A 210 -14.61 -12.71 -8.49
CA GLU A 210 -15.30 -13.99 -8.72
C GLU A 210 -14.73 -15.10 -7.84
N GLU A 211 -13.40 -15.24 -7.78
CA GLU A 211 -12.75 -16.20 -6.89
C GLU A 211 -12.97 -15.87 -5.41
N PHE A 212 -12.95 -14.58 -5.07
CA PHE A 212 -13.18 -14.10 -3.71
C PHE A 212 -14.60 -14.43 -3.22
N ILE A 213 -15.63 -14.20 -4.04
CA ILE A 213 -17.03 -14.49 -3.69
C ILE A 213 -17.22 -15.97 -3.37
N GLY A 214 -16.71 -16.87 -4.22
CA GLY A 214 -16.83 -18.31 -4.01
C GLY A 214 -16.20 -18.76 -2.67
N LYS A 215 -15.02 -18.23 -2.35
CA LYS A 215 -14.30 -18.52 -1.11
C LYS A 215 -15.00 -17.95 0.12
N GLU A 216 -15.49 -16.72 0.04
CA GLU A 216 -16.18 -16.08 1.16
C GLU A 216 -17.53 -16.77 1.45
N ILE A 217 -18.23 -17.26 0.43
CA ILE A 217 -19.43 -18.10 0.61
C ILE A 217 -19.11 -19.36 1.45
N VAL A 218 -18.01 -20.05 1.16
CA VAL A 218 -17.58 -21.24 1.92
C VAL A 218 -17.26 -20.86 3.36
N ARG A 219 -16.48 -19.80 3.57
CA ARG A 219 -16.14 -19.29 4.89
C ARG A 219 -17.37 -18.92 5.72
N ILE A 220 -18.33 -18.20 5.13
CA ILE A 220 -19.59 -17.84 5.80
C ILE A 220 -20.35 -19.10 6.22
N ARG A 221 -20.42 -20.13 5.35
CA ARG A 221 -21.06 -21.41 5.67
C ARG A 221 -20.39 -22.12 6.84
N GLU A 222 -19.06 -22.12 6.90
CA GLU A 222 -18.29 -22.71 8.00
C GLU A 222 -18.54 -21.98 9.33
N ILE A 223 -18.46 -20.64 9.32
CA ILE A 223 -18.68 -19.81 10.51
C ILE A 223 -20.12 -19.97 11.03
N CYS A 224 -21.12 -19.95 10.14
CA CYS A 224 -22.52 -20.10 10.54
C CYS A 224 -22.88 -21.55 10.90
N GLY A 225 -22.10 -22.52 10.42
CA GLY A 225 -22.38 -23.94 10.55
C GLY A 225 -23.73 -24.35 9.97
N PRO A 226 -24.22 -25.56 10.31
CA PRO A 226 -25.44 -26.13 9.71
C PRO A 226 -26.74 -25.48 10.21
N LYS A 227 -26.72 -24.81 11.38
CA LYS A 227 -27.93 -24.30 12.05
C LYS A 227 -27.91 -22.81 12.35
N GLY A 228 -26.77 -22.13 12.20
CA GLY A 228 -26.68 -20.69 12.46
C GLY A 228 -27.64 -19.91 11.56
N ARG A 229 -28.25 -18.89 12.14
CA ARG A 229 -29.10 -17.91 11.45
C ARG A 229 -28.46 -16.54 11.61
N VAL A 230 -28.55 -15.72 10.58
CA VAL A 230 -27.95 -14.39 10.54
C VAL A 230 -29.05 -13.37 10.26
N ILE A 231 -28.96 -12.23 10.93
CA ILE A 231 -29.84 -11.08 10.75
C ILE A 231 -28.99 -9.99 10.10
N GLY A 232 -29.45 -9.45 8.97
CA GLY A 232 -28.75 -8.40 8.24
C GLY A 232 -29.61 -7.15 8.14
N ALA A 233 -29.09 -6.00 8.57
CA ALA A 233 -29.74 -4.72 8.35
C ALA A 233 -29.54 -4.28 6.88
N VAL A 234 -30.64 -4.01 6.16
CA VAL A 234 -30.60 -3.56 4.76
C VAL A 234 -31.10 -2.12 4.69
N SER A 235 -30.19 -1.18 4.44
CA SER A 235 -30.53 0.24 4.34
C SER A 235 -31.00 0.64 2.93
N GLY A 236 -30.83 -0.25 1.95
CA GLY A 236 -30.97 0.07 0.51
C GLY A 236 -29.69 0.60 -0.13
N GLY A 237 -28.63 0.81 0.66
CA GLY A 237 -27.29 1.11 0.14
C GLY A 237 -26.65 -0.11 -0.54
N VAL A 238 -25.70 0.15 -1.45
CA VAL A 238 -25.00 -0.88 -2.23
C VAL A 238 -24.33 -1.91 -1.31
N ASP A 239 -23.59 -1.47 -0.29
CA ASP A 239 -22.88 -2.36 0.64
C ASP A 239 -23.83 -3.35 1.34
N SER A 240 -24.93 -2.83 1.90
CA SER A 240 -25.93 -3.65 2.59
C SER A 240 -26.64 -4.62 1.64
N THR A 241 -26.83 -4.22 0.38
CA THR A 241 -27.48 -5.04 -0.64
C THR A 241 -26.56 -6.16 -1.12
N VAL A 242 -25.27 -5.86 -1.36
CA VAL A 242 -24.26 -6.85 -1.74
C VAL A 242 -24.02 -7.82 -0.60
N ALA A 243 -23.89 -7.34 0.64
CA ALA A 243 -23.76 -8.20 1.83
C ALA A 243 -24.96 -9.14 1.99
N ALA A 244 -26.20 -8.62 1.86
CA ALA A 244 -27.40 -9.44 1.93
C ALA A 244 -27.43 -10.51 0.82
N LYS A 245 -27.04 -10.16 -0.42
CA LYS A 245 -26.94 -11.11 -1.53
C LYS A 245 -25.91 -12.19 -1.25
N LEU A 246 -24.71 -11.83 -0.80
CA LEU A 246 -23.64 -12.78 -0.47
C LEU A 246 -24.04 -13.74 0.64
N MET A 247 -24.67 -13.23 1.70
CA MET A 247 -25.20 -14.05 2.80
C MET A 247 -26.30 -15.00 2.32
N HIS A 248 -27.18 -14.54 1.44
CA HIS A 248 -28.23 -15.39 0.87
C HIS A 248 -27.64 -16.51 -0.01
N GLU A 249 -26.63 -16.24 -0.85
CA GLU A 249 -25.91 -17.29 -1.60
C GLU A 249 -25.22 -18.30 -0.67
N ALA A 250 -24.73 -17.83 0.48
CA ALA A 250 -24.04 -18.68 1.45
C ALA A 250 -25.00 -19.57 2.25
N ILE A 251 -26.05 -19.02 2.85
CA ILE A 251 -26.87 -19.74 3.83
C ILE A 251 -28.38 -19.74 3.52
N GLY A 252 -28.79 -19.20 2.37
CA GLY A 252 -30.18 -19.16 1.90
C GLY A 252 -31.08 -18.40 2.87
N ASP A 253 -32.25 -18.98 3.14
CA ASP A 253 -33.29 -18.40 4.01
C ASP A 253 -32.88 -18.30 5.49
N ARG A 254 -31.70 -18.83 5.86
CA ARG A 254 -31.14 -18.64 7.20
C ARG A 254 -30.56 -17.24 7.41
N CYS A 255 -30.41 -16.46 6.34
CA CYS A 255 -30.17 -15.02 6.43
C CYS A 255 -31.51 -14.28 6.34
N ALA A 256 -31.91 -13.62 7.41
CA ALA A 256 -33.10 -12.78 7.45
C ALA A 256 -32.69 -11.30 7.25
N PRO A 257 -32.95 -10.72 6.06
CA PRO A 257 -32.73 -9.29 5.84
C PRO A 257 -33.84 -8.47 6.50
N PHE A 258 -33.47 -7.42 7.22
CA PHE A 258 -34.38 -6.46 7.83
C PHE A 258 -34.17 -5.09 7.19
N PRO A 259 -35.11 -4.63 6.34
CA PRO A 259 -35.02 -3.30 5.78
C PRO A 259 -35.19 -2.25 6.87
N ILE A 260 -34.28 -1.28 6.92
CA ILE A 260 -34.35 -0.15 7.86
C ILE A 260 -34.81 1.09 7.09
N THR A 261 -36.01 1.56 7.40
CA THR A 261 -36.55 2.82 6.88
C THR A 261 -36.54 3.86 7.98
N THR A 262 -35.79 4.94 7.82
CA THR A 262 -35.69 6.02 8.81
C THR A 262 -36.69 7.15 8.58
N HIS A 263 -37.47 7.11 7.49
CA HIS A 263 -38.44 8.14 7.10
C HIS A 263 -37.86 9.58 7.12
N LEU A 264 -36.58 9.73 6.81
CA LEU A 264 -35.92 11.03 6.66
C LEU A 264 -36.35 11.63 5.31
N THR A 265 -37.45 12.37 5.32
CA THR A 265 -37.86 13.31 4.26
C THR A 265 -37.48 14.73 4.62
#